data_AF-A0A0F6R1U2-F1
#
_entry.id   AF-A0A0F6R1U2-F1
#
_cell.length_a   1.000
_cell.length_b   1.000
_cell.length_c   1.000
_cell.angle_alpha   90.00
_cell.angle_beta   90.00
_cell.angle_gamma   90.00
#
_symmetry.space_group_name_H-M   'P 1'
#
loop_
_entity.id
_entity.type
_entity.pdbx_description
1 polymer ?
#
loop_
_entity_poly.entity_id
_entity_poly.type
_entity_poly.pdbx_seq_one_letter_code
_entity_poly.pdbx_strand_id
1 'polypeptide(L)'
;MNESLPKMFLWHKAGSESSLNLTSTLNVKELQRINNPDRIFLWGLGSSVSDTRLQHFLDEVEEDPQVVISQIISKPRPQDVQFINEELKTIRVWNSATEILTGENFPFPEGSQVVSTAFSKKGEPITRSYHYALVCKSDTPINTPLSERPVNELLLDPAKIKNFDSEKPTNGSMTLFAVAQGKPNKKPISDKLHRVHLKLRLVEPYLVKLGSPQLLKQVRISNQTGQYPV
;
A
#
# COMPACT_ATOMS: atom_id res chain seq x y z
N MET A 1 14.37 -3.09 -21.08
CA MET A 1 15.01 -3.93 -20.04
C MET A 1 13.95 -4.86 -19.48
N ASN A 2 14.21 -6.17 -19.39
CA ASN A 2 13.30 -7.07 -18.69
C ASN A 2 13.29 -6.67 -17.21
N GLU A 3 12.16 -6.18 -16.70
CA GLU A 3 12.05 -5.81 -15.30
C GLU A 3 12.09 -7.06 -14.43
N SER A 4 13.12 -7.20 -13.59
CA SER A 4 13.18 -8.20 -12.53
C SER A 4 12.72 -7.60 -11.20
N LEU A 5 12.30 -8.48 -10.29
CA LEU A 5 12.10 -8.14 -8.88
C LEU A 5 13.46 -7.86 -8.21
N PRO A 6 13.54 -6.90 -7.28
CA PRO A 6 14.72 -6.70 -6.44
C PRO A 6 15.02 -7.94 -5.61
N LYS A 7 16.28 -8.09 -5.17
CA LYS A 7 16.66 -9.14 -4.20
C LYS A 7 15.89 -8.99 -2.90
N MET A 8 15.65 -7.76 -2.46
CA MET A 8 14.93 -7.41 -1.24
C MET A 8 13.97 -6.26 -1.50
N PHE A 9 12.74 -6.37 -1.01
CA PHE A 9 11.71 -5.35 -1.21
C PHE A 9 10.60 -5.42 -0.14
N LEU A 10 9.80 -4.37 -0.03
CA LEU A 10 8.53 -4.43 0.67
C LEU A 10 7.45 -4.98 -0.27
N TRP A 11 6.80 -6.08 0.08
CA TRP A 11 5.66 -6.58 -0.67
C TRP A 11 4.35 -6.07 -0.06
N HIS A 12 3.61 -5.24 -0.80
CA HIS A 12 2.28 -4.76 -0.45
C HIS A 12 1.20 -5.44 -1.30
N LYS A 13 0.14 -5.91 -0.66
CA LYS A 13 -1.06 -6.39 -1.36
C LYS A 13 -2.14 -5.32 -1.28
N ALA A 14 -2.42 -4.67 -2.40
CA ALA A 14 -3.44 -3.64 -2.50
C ALA A 14 -4.78 -4.23 -2.97
N GLY A 15 -5.88 -3.75 -2.41
CA GLY A 15 -7.24 -4.11 -2.83
C GLY A 15 -8.17 -4.54 -1.70
N SER A 16 -9.47 -4.44 -1.94
CA SER A 16 -10.61 -4.83 -1.09
C SER A 16 -10.80 -4.15 0.28
N GLU A 17 -9.78 -3.59 0.93
CA GLU A 17 -9.94 -3.01 2.29
C GLU A 17 -10.39 -1.54 2.30
N SER A 18 -10.10 -0.75 1.25
CA SER A 18 -10.41 0.70 1.21
C SER A 18 -11.71 1.08 0.51
N SER A 19 -12.55 0.11 0.11
CA SER A 19 -13.79 0.30 -0.69
C SER A 19 -13.63 0.92 -2.08
N LEU A 20 -12.46 1.51 -2.38
CA LEU A 20 -12.08 1.91 -3.73
C LEU A 20 -11.44 0.73 -4.47
N ASN A 21 -11.77 0.59 -5.75
CA ASN A 21 -11.01 -0.31 -6.61
C ASN A 21 -9.56 0.20 -6.77
N LEU A 22 -8.64 -0.70 -7.12
CA LEU A 22 -7.22 -0.35 -7.25
C LEU A 22 -7.00 0.78 -8.25
N THR A 23 -7.72 0.80 -9.37
CA THR A 23 -7.65 1.86 -10.39
C THR A 23 -7.94 3.25 -9.82
N SER A 24 -9.02 3.41 -9.05
CA SER A 24 -9.36 4.68 -8.40
C SER A 24 -8.28 5.11 -7.40
N THR A 25 -7.72 4.16 -6.66
CA THR A 25 -6.58 4.43 -5.75
C THR A 25 -5.38 4.93 -6.55
N LEU A 26 -5.04 4.28 -7.66
CA LEU A 26 -3.92 4.67 -8.52
C LEU A 26 -4.11 6.04 -9.14
N ASN A 27 -5.33 6.40 -9.56
CA ASN A 27 -5.61 7.74 -10.10
C ASN A 27 -5.40 8.84 -9.03
N VAL A 28 -5.86 8.62 -7.80
CA VAL A 28 -5.61 9.58 -6.70
C VAL A 28 -4.12 9.70 -6.42
N LYS A 29 -3.37 8.59 -6.42
CA LYS A 29 -1.91 8.63 -6.21
C LYS A 29 -1.16 9.25 -7.38
N GLU A 30 -1.63 9.08 -8.61
CA GLU A 30 -1.07 9.75 -9.78
C GLU A 30 -1.25 11.27 -9.68
N LEU A 31 -2.41 11.76 -9.24
CA LEU A 31 -2.62 13.19 -8.99
C LEU A 31 -1.62 13.76 -7.95
N GLN A 32 -1.36 13.01 -6.88
CA GLN A 32 -0.35 13.39 -5.89
C GLN A 32 1.05 13.45 -6.50
N ARG A 33 1.39 12.43 -7.30
CA ARG A 33 2.68 12.31 -7.98
C ARG A 33 2.92 13.48 -8.95
N ILE A 34 1.91 13.90 -9.72
CA ILE A 34 2.09 14.99 -10.70
C ILE A 34 2.13 16.38 -10.06
N ASN A 35 1.43 16.56 -8.93
CA ASN A 35 1.40 17.83 -8.20
C ASN A 35 2.64 18.02 -7.29
N ASN A 36 3.34 16.95 -6.96
CA ASN A 36 4.62 17.03 -6.28
C ASN A 36 5.78 17.17 -7.31
N PRO A 37 6.63 18.22 -7.21
CA PRO A 37 7.78 18.42 -8.12
C PRO A 37 8.75 17.22 -8.15
N ASP A 38 8.97 16.59 -6.99
CA ASP A 38 9.87 15.45 -6.81
C ASP A 38 9.22 14.10 -7.13
N ARG A 39 7.97 14.12 -7.59
CA ARG A 39 7.14 12.93 -7.89
C ARG A 39 6.91 12.03 -6.69
N ILE A 40 6.92 12.61 -5.49
CA ILE A 40 6.66 11.92 -4.23
C ILE A 40 5.16 11.91 -3.92
N PHE A 41 4.67 10.77 -3.42
CA PHE A 41 3.29 10.59 -2.96
C PHE A 41 3.24 9.61 -1.78
N LEU A 42 2.18 9.69 -0.98
CA LEU A 42 2.04 8.87 0.23
C LEU A 42 1.16 7.65 -0.03
N TRP A 43 1.62 6.46 0.34
CA TRP A 43 0.85 5.22 0.23
C TRP A 43 0.40 4.70 1.61
N GLY A 44 -0.88 4.86 1.93
CA GLY A 44 -1.45 4.46 3.23
C GLY A 44 -1.41 2.96 3.49
N LEU A 45 -1.16 2.57 4.73
CA LEU A 45 -0.95 1.18 5.15
C LEU A 45 -2.08 0.64 6.02
N GLY A 46 -2.89 -0.28 5.48
CA GLY A 46 -3.97 -0.97 6.23
C GLY A 46 -3.47 -1.73 7.46
N SER A 47 -2.25 -2.28 7.41
CA SER A 47 -1.54 -2.95 8.50
C SER A 47 -0.33 -2.16 8.95
N SER A 48 -0.01 -2.17 10.25
CA SER A 48 1.24 -1.61 10.76
C SER A 48 2.45 -2.43 10.27
N VAL A 49 3.47 -1.74 9.77
CA VAL A 49 4.84 -2.27 9.77
C VAL A 49 5.49 -1.74 11.05
N SER A 50 6.14 -2.60 11.83
CA SER A 50 6.87 -2.12 13.00
C SER A 50 8.09 -1.32 12.54
N ASP A 51 8.29 -0.15 13.13
CA ASP A 51 9.37 0.79 12.75
C ASP A 51 10.74 0.09 12.79
N THR A 52 11.01 -0.71 13.82
CA THR A 52 12.24 -1.53 13.95
C THR A 52 12.46 -2.48 12.77
N ARG A 53 11.38 -3.09 12.27
CA ARG A 53 11.46 -4.05 11.16
C ARG A 53 11.75 -3.34 9.84
N LEU A 54 11.15 -2.16 9.65
CA LEU A 54 11.46 -1.33 8.49
C LEU A 54 12.92 -0.88 8.56
N GLN A 55 13.39 -0.42 9.72
CA GLN A 55 14.78 -0.01 9.89
C GLN A 55 15.76 -1.14 9.55
N HIS A 56 15.58 -2.32 10.13
CA HIS A 56 16.44 -3.47 9.81
C HIS A 56 16.40 -3.83 8.32
N PHE A 57 15.23 -3.73 7.68
CA PHE A 57 15.11 -3.94 6.24
C PHE A 57 15.91 -2.90 5.45
N LEU A 58 15.84 -1.62 5.84
CA LEU A 58 16.59 -0.54 5.20
C LEU A 58 18.10 -0.69 5.40
N ASP A 59 18.54 -1.16 6.56
CA ASP A 59 19.96 -1.39 6.88
C ASP A 59 20.60 -2.50 6.03
N GLU A 60 19.82 -3.51 5.63
CA GLU A 60 20.29 -4.67 4.84
C GLU A 60 20.07 -4.51 3.34
N VAL A 61 19.29 -3.54 2.90
CA VAL A 61 19.03 -3.29 1.48
C VAL A 61 20.25 -2.60 0.84
N GLU A 62 20.93 -3.32 -0.05
CA GLU A 62 22.12 -2.80 -0.78
C GLU A 62 21.76 -1.82 -1.92
N GLU A 63 20.54 -1.89 -2.45
CA GLU A 63 20.06 -1.10 -3.60
C GLU A 63 19.03 -0.04 -3.16
N ASP A 64 18.46 0.73 -4.10
CA ASP A 64 17.33 1.63 -3.78
C ASP A 64 16.17 0.81 -3.17
N PRO A 65 15.69 1.14 -1.95
CA PRO A 65 14.60 0.40 -1.32
C PRO A 65 13.31 0.55 -2.14
N GLN A 66 12.63 -0.57 -2.38
CA GLN A 66 11.45 -0.61 -3.25
C GLN A 66 10.25 -1.26 -2.58
N VAL A 67 9.06 -0.78 -2.92
CA VAL A 67 7.80 -1.45 -2.64
C VAL A 67 7.22 -2.04 -3.92
N VAL A 68 6.91 -3.33 -3.86
CA VAL A 68 6.25 -4.09 -4.92
C VAL A 68 4.79 -4.23 -4.52
N ILE A 69 3.89 -3.73 -5.36
CA ILE A 69 2.45 -3.77 -5.13
C ILE A 69 1.83 -4.82 -6.02
N SER A 70 1.08 -5.75 -5.44
CA SER A 70 0.24 -6.70 -6.18
C SER A 70 -1.22 -6.57 -5.78
N GLN A 71 -2.15 -7.00 -6.62
CA GLN A 71 -3.56 -7.07 -6.22
C GLN A 71 -3.82 -8.24 -5.26
N ILE A 72 -4.71 -8.04 -4.29
CA ILE A 72 -5.27 -9.14 -3.49
C ILE A 72 -6.08 -10.07 -4.39
N ILE A 73 -5.67 -11.34 -4.46
CA ILE A 73 -6.31 -12.38 -5.30
C ILE A 73 -7.49 -13.06 -4.57
N SER A 74 -7.60 -12.90 -3.25
CA SER A 74 -8.71 -13.50 -2.50
C SER A 74 -10.03 -12.79 -2.78
N LYS A 75 -11.11 -13.57 -2.92
CA LYS A 75 -12.48 -13.02 -2.91
C LYS A 75 -12.67 -12.19 -1.63
N PRO A 76 -13.35 -11.03 -1.70
CA PRO A 76 -13.78 -10.32 -0.51
C PRO A 76 -14.49 -11.30 0.42
N ARG A 77 -14.18 -11.29 1.72
CA ARG A 77 -14.90 -12.16 2.64
C ARG A 77 -16.35 -11.67 2.74
N PRO A 78 -17.32 -12.53 3.09
CA PRO A 78 -18.72 -12.12 3.22
C PRO A 78 -18.92 -10.87 4.11
N GLN A 79 -18.10 -10.74 5.16
CA GLN A 79 -18.05 -9.57 6.04
C GLN A 79 -17.62 -8.30 5.30
N ASP A 80 -16.64 -8.40 4.39
CA ASP A 80 -16.18 -7.27 3.57
C ASP A 80 -17.27 -6.83 2.57
N VAL A 81 -18.15 -7.74 2.14
CA VAL A 81 -19.33 -7.47 1.28
C VAL A 81 -20.48 -6.83 2.05
N GLN A 82 -20.71 -7.23 3.31
CA GLN A 82 -21.76 -6.65 4.14
C GLN A 82 -21.52 -5.15 4.40
N PHE A 83 -20.27 -4.73 4.64
CA PHE A 83 -19.91 -3.31 4.72
C PHE A 83 -19.95 -2.57 3.38
N ILE A 84 -19.91 -3.26 2.25
CA ILE A 84 -20.13 -2.63 0.92
C ILE A 84 -21.61 -2.30 0.74
N ASN A 85 -22.51 -3.11 1.33
CA ASN A 85 -23.95 -2.96 1.18
C ASN A 85 -24.59 -2.07 2.27
N GLU A 86 -23.95 -1.90 3.43
CA GLU A 86 -24.39 -0.93 4.45
C GLU A 86 -23.91 0.48 4.08
N GLU A 87 -24.88 1.29 3.66
CA GLU A 87 -24.74 2.69 3.28
C GLU A 87 -24.11 3.50 4.42
N LEU A 88 -23.09 4.32 4.11
CA LEU A 88 -22.26 5.17 4.99
C LEU A 88 -20.94 4.55 5.49
N LYS A 89 -19.96 4.39 4.59
CA LYS A 89 -18.57 4.21 5.01
C LYS A 89 -18.05 5.53 5.58
N THR A 90 -17.92 5.59 6.90
CA THR A 90 -17.15 6.68 7.51
C THR A 90 -15.68 6.40 7.24
N ILE A 91 -15.01 7.32 6.54
CA ILE A 91 -13.58 7.26 6.26
C ILE A 91 -12.86 8.31 7.09
N ARG A 92 -11.59 8.04 7.37
CA ARG A 92 -10.67 9.02 7.94
C ARG A 92 -9.80 9.56 6.83
N VAL A 93 -9.75 10.89 6.69
CA VAL A 93 -8.74 11.60 5.91
C VAL A 93 -7.64 12.03 6.87
N TRP A 94 -6.41 11.69 6.51
CA TRP A 94 -5.23 12.05 7.29
C TRP A 94 -4.60 13.31 6.70
N ASN A 95 -4.41 14.33 7.54
CA ASN A 95 -4.07 15.69 7.11
C ASN A 95 -2.69 16.16 7.58
N SER A 96 -1.97 15.33 8.32
CA SER A 96 -0.60 15.61 8.74
C SER A 96 0.24 14.35 8.65
N ALA A 97 1.54 14.55 8.43
CA ALA A 97 2.55 13.52 8.47
C ALA A 97 3.71 13.96 9.34
N THR A 98 4.26 13.02 10.09
CA THR A 98 5.45 13.19 10.91
C THR A 98 6.41 12.06 10.60
N GLU A 99 7.70 12.39 10.55
CA GLU A 99 8.74 11.38 10.51
C GLU A 99 8.75 10.61 11.84
N ILE A 100 8.89 9.29 11.75
CA ILE A 100 8.75 8.41 12.92
C ILE A 100 9.96 8.50 13.85
N LEU A 101 11.17 8.60 13.28
CA LEU A 101 12.42 8.57 14.04
C LEU A 101 12.72 9.92 14.71
N THR A 102 12.56 11.01 13.96
CA THR A 102 12.87 12.36 14.43
C THR A 102 11.67 13.02 15.11
N GLY A 103 10.44 12.59 14.79
CA GLY A 103 9.21 13.27 15.19
C GLY A 103 8.96 14.58 14.44
N GLU A 104 9.82 14.94 13.47
CA GLU A 104 9.69 16.18 12.71
C GLU A 104 8.48 16.14 11.78
N ASN A 105 7.93 17.32 11.50
CA ASN A 105 6.84 17.43 10.54
C ASN A 105 7.34 17.09 9.14
N PHE A 106 6.73 16.07 8.53
CA PHE A 106 6.95 15.78 7.13
C PHE A 106 5.99 16.64 6.30
N PRO A 107 6.48 17.48 5.37
CA PRO A 107 5.62 18.33 4.56
C PRO A 107 4.67 17.44 3.75
N PHE A 108 3.40 17.49 4.10
CA PHE A 108 2.37 16.73 3.42
C PHE A 108 2.29 17.27 1.98
N PRO A 109 2.63 16.48 0.93
CA PRO A 109 2.71 17.05 -0.40
C PRO A 109 1.39 17.69 -0.80
N GLU A 110 1.42 18.82 -1.48
CA GLU A 110 0.21 19.54 -1.86
C GLU A 110 -0.78 18.64 -2.62
N GLY A 111 -2.06 18.69 -2.25
CA GLY A 111 -3.08 17.80 -2.80
C GLY A 111 -2.94 16.33 -2.40
N SER A 112 -2.04 15.99 -1.47
CA SER A 112 -1.98 14.66 -0.88
C SER A 112 -3.26 14.33 -0.14
N GLN A 113 -3.64 13.07 -0.26
CA GLN A 113 -4.77 12.51 0.45
C GLN A 113 -4.42 11.06 0.80
N VAL A 114 -4.40 10.78 2.11
CA VAL A 114 -4.37 9.41 2.61
C VAL A 114 -5.67 9.17 3.33
N VAL A 115 -6.34 8.07 2.97
CA VAL A 115 -7.62 7.69 3.55
C VAL A 115 -7.53 6.31 4.18
N SER A 116 -8.27 6.09 5.28
CA SER A 116 -8.43 4.78 5.89
C SER A 116 -9.86 4.55 6.36
N THR A 117 -10.26 3.29 6.54
CA THR A 117 -11.54 2.97 7.20
C THR A 117 -11.57 3.51 8.64
N ALA A 118 -12.72 3.99 9.10
CA ALA A 118 -12.96 4.38 10.49
C ALA A 118 -13.41 3.20 11.37
N PHE A 119 -13.78 2.07 10.76
CA PHE A 119 -14.33 0.90 11.45
C PHE A 119 -13.55 -0.37 11.13
N SER A 120 -13.47 -1.27 12.10
CA SER A 120 -12.85 -2.58 11.96
C SER A 120 -13.73 -3.51 11.13
N LYS A 121 -13.17 -4.67 10.76
CA LYS A 121 -13.91 -5.75 10.09
C LYS A 121 -15.08 -6.31 10.93
N LYS A 122 -15.16 -5.98 12.22
CA LYS A 122 -16.27 -6.34 13.12
C LYS A 122 -17.29 -5.20 13.28
N GLY A 123 -17.10 -4.08 12.57
CA GLY A 123 -17.95 -2.89 12.71
C GLY A 123 -17.63 -2.05 13.95
N GLU A 124 -16.55 -2.37 14.67
CA GLU A 124 -16.14 -1.61 15.85
C GLU A 124 -15.39 -0.33 15.42
N PRO A 125 -15.63 0.82 16.05
CA PRO A 125 -14.85 2.02 15.78
C PRO A 125 -13.36 1.77 16.01
N ILE A 126 -12.55 2.08 15.00
CA ILE A 126 -11.10 2.09 15.15
C ILE A 126 -10.75 3.32 15.99
N THR A 127 -10.20 3.12 17.18
CA THR A 127 -9.94 4.21 18.15
C THR A 127 -8.58 4.88 17.96
N ARG A 128 -7.62 4.24 17.28
CA ARG A 128 -6.29 4.83 17.07
C ARG A 128 -6.39 6.20 16.39
N SER A 129 -5.64 7.17 16.90
CA SER A 129 -5.56 8.55 16.38
C SER A 129 -4.45 8.75 15.35
N TYR A 130 -3.79 7.67 14.93
CA TYR A 130 -2.70 7.68 13.97
C TYR A 130 -2.84 6.56 12.92
N HIS A 131 -2.17 6.76 11.80
CA HIS A 131 -2.01 5.77 10.74
C HIS A 131 -0.59 5.84 10.18
N TYR A 132 -0.28 5.00 9.20
CA TYR A 132 1.04 5.00 8.57
C TYR A 132 0.91 5.09 7.07
N ALA A 133 1.88 5.73 6.44
CA ALA A 133 2.04 5.70 4.99
C ALA A 133 3.51 5.53 4.61
N LEU A 134 3.74 4.78 3.53
CA LEU A 134 5.03 4.78 2.85
C LEU A 134 5.21 6.07 2.07
N VAL A 135 6.45 6.54 2.00
CA VAL A 135 6.84 7.67 1.16
C VAL A 135 7.38 7.10 -0.15
N CYS A 136 6.57 7.20 -1.21
CA CYS A 136 6.82 6.55 -2.48
C CYS A 136 7.21 7.58 -3.55
N LYS A 137 8.07 7.17 -4.49
CA LYS A 137 8.44 7.95 -5.68
C LYS A 137 8.31 7.12 -6.95
N SER A 138 7.84 7.76 -8.02
CA SER A 138 7.84 7.18 -9.38
C SER A 138 8.04 8.27 -10.43
N ASP A 139 9.04 8.07 -11.30
CA ASP A 139 9.31 9.01 -12.40
C ASP A 139 8.34 8.82 -13.58
N THR A 140 7.72 7.63 -13.67
CA THR A 140 6.71 7.29 -14.68
C THR A 140 5.28 7.30 -14.09
N PRO A 141 4.24 7.43 -14.94
CA PRO A 141 2.85 7.30 -14.51
C PRO A 141 2.59 5.97 -13.81
N ILE A 142 1.79 6.00 -12.73
CA ILE A 142 1.47 4.81 -11.92
C ILE A 142 0.05 4.29 -12.14
N ASN A 143 -0.77 5.02 -12.90
CA ASN A 143 -2.16 4.66 -13.21
C ASN A 143 -2.36 3.97 -14.56
N THR A 144 -1.29 3.59 -15.26
CA THR A 144 -1.38 2.85 -16.52
C THR A 144 -2.16 1.54 -16.31
N PRO A 145 -3.29 1.35 -17.03
CA PRO A 145 -4.11 0.15 -16.92
C PRO A 145 -3.30 -1.12 -17.16
N LEU A 146 -3.65 -2.18 -16.44
CA LEU A 146 -3.00 -3.49 -16.58
C LEU A 146 -3.11 -4.06 -17.99
N SER A 147 -4.22 -3.80 -18.67
CA SER A 147 -4.49 -4.21 -20.05
C SER A 147 -3.55 -3.58 -21.08
N GLU A 148 -2.93 -2.46 -20.73
CA GLU A 148 -2.03 -1.71 -21.61
C GLU A 148 -0.56 -1.98 -21.33
N ARG A 149 -0.25 -2.83 -20.34
CA ARG A 149 1.11 -3.22 -20.01
C ARG A 149 1.55 -4.43 -20.84
N PRO A 150 2.84 -4.50 -21.23
CA PRO A 150 3.34 -5.61 -22.03
C PRO A 150 3.09 -6.98 -21.36
N VAL A 151 2.82 -7.99 -22.20
CA VAL A 151 2.41 -9.37 -21.83
C VAL A 151 3.43 -10.10 -20.96
N ASN A 152 4.68 -9.62 -20.89
CA ASN A 152 5.70 -10.08 -19.95
C ASN A 152 5.44 -9.51 -18.54
N GLU A 153 4.26 -9.80 -18.01
CA GLU A 153 3.84 -9.35 -16.68
C GLU A 153 4.79 -9.92 -15.63
N LEU A 154 5.35 -9.04 -14.78
CA LEU A 154 6.18 -9.46 -13.67
C LEU A 154 5.30 -10.24 -12.67
N LEU A 155 5.56 -11.54 -12.53
CA LEU A 155 4.87 -12.42 -11.60
C LEU A 155 5.73 -12.65 -10.37
N LEU A 156 5.13 -12.44 -9.20
CA LEU A 156 5.72 -12.74 -7.91
C LEU A 156 5.24 -14.12 -7.45
N ASP A 157 6.19 -15.02 -7.24
CA ASP A 157 5.95 -16.38 -6.75
C ASP A 157 6.23 -16.44 -5.23
N PRO A 158 5.20 -16.58 -4.37
CA PRO A 158 5.37 -16.68 -2.92
C PRO A 158 6.27 -17.85 -2.49
N ALA A 159 6.42 -18.89 -3.31
CA ALA A 159 7.31 -20.01 -3.01
C ALA A 159 8.79 -19.60 -3.07
N LYS A 160 9.15 -18.57 -3.85
CA LYS A 160 10.53 -18.12 -4.10
C LYS A 160 10.98 -16.95 -3.21
N ILE A 161 10.16 -16.57 -2.25
CA ILE A 161 10.44 -15.48 -1.33
C ILE A 161 10.23 -15.93 0.12
N LYS A 162 10.97 -15.29 1.03
CA LYS A 162 10.84 -15.47 2.48
C LYS A 162 10.57 -14.14 3.16
N ASN A 163 10.02 -14.19 4.36
CA ASN A 163 10.00 -12.99 5.21
C ASN A 163 11.44 -12.52 5.41
N PHE A 164 11.66 -11.21 5.46
CA PHE A 164 13.00 -10.67 5.65
C PHE A 164 13.64 -11.17 6.97
N ASP A 165 12.92 -11.09 8.08
CA ASP A 165 13.45 -11.41 9.42
C ASP A 165 13.47 -12.91 9.75
N SER A 166 13.11 -13.79 8.79
CA SER A 166 13.10 -15.23 9.05
C SER A 166 13.17 -16.04 7.77
N GLU A 167 13.73 -17.24 7.82
CA GLU A 167 13.69 -18.17 6.67
C GLU A 167 12.32 -18.75 6.36
N LYS A 168 11.27 -18.28 7.06
CA LYS A 168 9.91 -18.79 6.88
C LYS A 168 9.30 -18.26 5.58
N PRO A 169 8.47 -19.08 4.91
CA PRO A 169 7.70 -18.62 3.78
C PRO A 169 6.83 -17.42 4.13
N THR A 170 6.60 -16.56 3.15
CA THR A 170 5.75 -15.39 3.34
C THR A 170 4.30 -15.82 3.51
N ASN A 171 3.64 -15.33 4.56
CA ASN A 171 2.21 -15.60 4.72
C ASN A 171 1.44 -14.74 3.69
N GLY A 172 0.92 -15.40 2.65
CA GLY A 172 0.13 -14.81 1.57
C GLY A 172 -1.09 -13.99 2.01
N SER A 173 -1.45 -13.98 3.30
CA SER A 173 -2.52 -13.14 3.86
C SER A 173 -2.10 -11.74 4.32
N MET A 174 -0.80 -11.48 4.57
CA MET A 174 -0.37 -10.17 5.10
C MET A 174 -0.43 -9.08 4.02
N THR A 175 -0.92 -7.90 4.40
CA THR A 175 -1.09 -6.73 3.51
C THR A 175 0.24 -6.03 3.21
N LEU A 176 1.21 -6.04 4.12
CA LEU A 176 2.56 -5.50 3.89
C LEU A 176 3.62 -6.24 4.71
N PHE A 177 4.77 -6.54 4.11
CA PHE A 177 5.93 -7.13 4.78
C PHE A 177 7.21 -6.97 3.96
N ALA A 178 8.35 -6.93 4.65
CA ALA A 178 9.66 -7.02 4.02
C ALA A 178 9.97 -8.45 3.58
N VAL A 179 10.53 -8.60 2.38
CA VAL A 179 10.87 -9.89 1.79
C VAL A 179 12.28 -9.91 1.23
N ALA A 180 12.86 -11.10 1.21
CA ALA A 180 14.06 -11.42 0.46
C ALA A 180 13.78 -12.58 -0.52
N GLN A 181 14.38 -12.52 -1.70
CA GLN A 181 14.41 -13.63 -2.63
C GLN A 181 15.23 -14.79 -2.04
N GLY A 182 14.79 -16.01 -2.28
CA GLY A 182 15.43 -17.19 -1.74
C GLY A 182 15.21 -18.43 -2.59
N LYS A 183 15.78 -19.55 -2.12
CA LYS A 183 15.49 -20.85 -2.73
C LYS A 183 14.00 -21.16 -2.57
N PRO A 184 13.38 -21.82 -3.57
CA PRO A 184 11.99 -22.23 -3.46
C PRO A 184 11.73 -23.03 -2.17
N ASN A 185 10.69 -22.64 -1.44
CA ASN A 185 10.25 -23.36 -0.25
C ASN A 185 9.72 -24.73 -0.64
N LYS A 186 10.19 -25.79 0.04
CA LYS A 186 9.76 -27.19 -0.22
C LYS A 186 8.26 -27.41 0.00
N LYS A 187 7.64 -26.60 0.86
CA LYS A 187 6.19 -26.59 1.15
C LYS A 187 5.69 -25.14 1.15
N PRO A 188 5.36 -24.57 -0.01
CA PRO A 188 4.85 -23.20 -0.09
C PRO A 188 3.49 -23.06 0.60
N ILE A 189 3.23 -21.88 1.17
CA ILE A 189 1.94 -21.56 1.80
C ILE A 189 0.87 -21.34 0.71
N SER A 190 1.28 -20.96 -0.50
CA SER A 190 0.40 -20.79 -1.66
C SER A 190 1.18 -20.97 -2.95
N ASP A 191 0.54 -21.63 -3.92
CA ASP A 191 1.07 -21.79 -5.29
C ASP A 191 0.53 -20.70 -6.25
N LYS A 192 -0.23 -19.72 -5.73
CA LYS A 192 -0.79 -18.65 -6.55
C LYS A 192 0.28 -17.61 -6.84
N LEU A 193 0.57 -17.43 -8.13
CA LEU A 193 1.37 -16.32 -8.60
C LEU A 193 0.62 -15.00 -8.43
N HIS A 194 1.33 -14.00 -7.93
CA HIS A 194 0.82 -12.65 -7.76
C HIS A 194 1.29 -11.75 -8.90
N ARG A 195 0.33 -11.22 -9.65
CA ARG A 195 0.64 -10.21 -10.68
C ARG A 195 1.11 -8.91 -10.01
N VAL A 196 2.34 -8.51 -10.30
CA VAL A 196 2.88 -7.22 -9.86
C VAL A 196 2.21 -6.10 -10.65
N HIS A 197 1.64 -5.16 -9.92
CA HIS A 197 0.97 -3.97 -10.45
C HIS A 197 1.87 -2.75 -10.42
N LEU A 198 2.75 -2.61 -9.43
CA LEU A 198 3.68 -1.49 -9.38
C LEU A 198 4.97 -1.93 -8.71
N LYS A 199 6.05 -1.30 -9.15
CA LYS A 199 7.32 -1.25 -8.44
C LYS A 199 7.62 0.23 -8.22
N LEU A 200 7.66 0.64 -6.96
CA LEU A 200 7.88 2.03 -6.58
C LEU A 200 9.15 2.12 -5.76
N ARG A 201 9.86 3.24 -5.90
CA ARG A 201 10.97 3.56 -4.99
C ARG A 201 10.40 4.06 -3.68
N LEU A 202 11.01 3.65 -2.58
CA LEU A 202 10.84 4.27 -1.27
C LEU A 202 11.92 5.34 -1.14
N VAL A 203 11.53 6.52 -0.66
CA VAL A 203 12.45 7.64 -0.44
C VAL A 203 12.31 8.13 0.98
N GLU A 204 13.37 8.70 1.54
CA GLU A 204 13.37 9.21 2.92
C GLU A 204 12.16 10.14 3.19
N PRO A 205 11.53 10.01 4.37
CA PRO A 205 11.88 9.15 5.51
C PRO A 205 11.37 7.69 5.40
N TYR A 206 10.96 7.24 4.22
CA TYR A 206 10.44 5.90 3.86
C TYR A 206 9.08 5.55 4.46
N LEU A 207 8.84 5.93 5.71
CA LEU A 207 7.60 5.72 6.46
C LEU A 207 7.31 6.95 7.32
N VAL A 208 6.07 7.43 7.23
CA VAL A 208 5.58 8.54 8.03
C VAL A 208 4.41 8.09 8.90
N LYS A 209 4.34 8.67 10.09
CA LYS A 209 3.17 8.58 10.96
C LYS A 209 2.19 9.67 10.58
N LEU A 210 1.00 9.26 10.21
CA LEU A 210 -0.10 10.12 9.84
C LEU A 210 -0.90 10.53 11.06
N GLY A 211 -1.28 11.81 11.12
CA GLY A 211 -2.04 12.41 12.20
C GLY A 211 -3.21 13.26 11.72
N SER A 212 -3.80 13.99 12.67
CA SER A 212 -4.92 14.91 12.44
C SER A 212 -6.07 14.30 11.62
N PRO A 213 -6.61 13.12 12.03
CA PRO A 213 -7.65 12.45 11.27
C PRO A 213 -8.95 13.29 11.28
N GLN A 214 -9.48 13.54 10.09
CA GLN A 214 -10.83 14.07 9.92
C GLN A 214 -11.76 12.96 9.46
N LEU A 215 -12.91 12.83 10.14
CA LEU A 215 -13.94 11.87 9.75
C LEU A 215 -14.81 12.49 8.66
N LEU A 216 -14.81 11.87 7.48
CA LEU A 216 -15.77 12.19 6.43
C LEU A 216 -16.85 11.11 6.41
N LYS A 217 -18.12 11.53 6.59
CA LYS A 217 -19.27 10.68 6.28
C LYS A 217 -19.40 10.64 4.77
N GLN A 218 -19.10 9.48 4.18
CA GLN A 218 -19.31 9.31 2.76
C GLN A 218 -20.82 9.15 2.49
N VAL A 219 -21.46 10.19 1.95
CA VAL A 219 -22.76 10.06 1.29
C VAL A 219 -22.48 9.54 -0.12
N ARG A 220 -23.17 8.47 -0.53
CA ARG A 220 -23.10 7.76 -1.83
C ARG A 220 -22.13 8.35 -2.87
N ILE A 221 -21.03 7.65 -3.17
CA ILE A 221 -20.38 7.79 -4.48
C ILE A 221 -21.22 6.99 -5.47
N SER A 222 -22.11 7.67 -6.21
CA SER A 222 -22.51 7.15 -7.51
C SER A 222 -21.24 7.06 -8.37
N ASN A 223 -21.10 6.00 -9.16
CA ASN A 223 -19.90 5.58 -9.88
C ASN A 223 -19.33 6.57 -10.94
N GLN A 224 -19.36 7.90 -10.74
CA GLN A 224 -19.02 8.84 -11.81
C GLN A 224 -18.00 9.93 -11.51
N THR A 225 -17.60 10.21 -10.26
CA THR A 225 -16.58 11.26 -10.04
C THR A 225 -15.68 10.87 -8.88
N GLY A 226 -14.44 10.48 -9.20
CA GLY A 226 -13.40 10.09 -8.24
C GLY A 226 -12.83 11.25 -7.41
N GLN A 227 -13.67 12.19 -6.99
CA GLN A 227 -13.31 13.27 -6.08
C GLN A 227 -14.13 13.16 -4.79
N TYR A 228 -13.45 13.31 -3.66
CA TYR A 228 -14.12 13.47 -2.38
C TYR A 228 -14.70 14.88 -2.29
N PRO A 229 -15.91 15.06 -1.73
CA PRO A 229 -16.39 16.39 -1.39
C PRO A 229 -15.43 17.01 -0.37
N VAL A 230 -15.07 18.27 -0.64
CA VAL A 230 -14.30 19.15 0.25
C VAL A 230 -15.18 19.59 1.42
#